data_AF-D3DDA9-F1
#
_entry.id   AF-D3DDA9-F1
#
_cell.length_a   1.000
_cell.length_b   1.000
_cell.length_c   1.000
_cell.angle_alpha   90.00
_cell.angle_beta   90.00
_cell.angle_gamma   90.00
#
_symmetry.space_group_name_H-M   'P 1'
#
loop_
_entity.id
_entity.type
_entity.pdbx_description
1 polymer ?
#
loop_
_entity_poly.entity_id
_entity_poly.type
_entity_poly.pdbx_seq_one_letter_code
_entity_poly.pdbx_strand_id
1 'polypeptide(L)'
;MFEHPGRETFGASVFVTRKGGTIVTCASTSGFMHEYDNRYLWMSLKSIVGSHFANYREAWEANRLVARGLIHPTLSKVYPLEETGQAAFDVHRNAHQGKVGVLCLAPEEGLGVRDEQTRARHLTAINRFRGV
;
A
#
# COMPACT_ATOMS: atom_id res chain seq x y z
N MET A 1 4.77 -13.71 -3.33
CA MET A 1 5.54 -12.45 -3.41
C MET A 1 4.57 -11.33 -3.79
N PHE A 2 4.58 -10.20 -3.07
CA PHE A 2 3.84 -8.99 -3.45
C PHE A 2 4.81 -8.04 -4.16
N GLU A 3 4.68 -7.97 -5.48
CA GLU A 3 5.57 -7.20 -6.36
C GLU A 3 4.93 -5.86 -6.74
N HIS A 4 5.74 -4.82 -6.69
CA HIS A 4 5.42 -3.47 -7.15
C HIS A 4 6.68 -2.65 -7.50
N PRO A 5 7.90 -2.92 -6.96
CA PRO A 5 9.08 -2.18 -7.40
C PRO A 5 9.48 -2.49 -8.86
N GLY A 6 9.26 -3.70 -9.39
CA GLY A 6 9.52 -4.00 -10.80
C GLY A 6 10.99 -4.34 -11.11
N ARG A 7 11.58 -3.73 -12.14
CA ARG A 7 12.87 -4.11 -12.75
C ARG A 7 13.97 -4.50 -11.76
N GLU A 8 14.23 -3.70 -10.73
CA GLU A 8 15.33 -3.94 -9.78
C GLU A 8 15.12 -5.19 -8.90
N THR A 9 13.88 -5.60 -8.66
CA THR A 9 13.55 -6.68 -7.71
C THR A 9 12.95 -7.91 -8.37
N PHE A 10 12.46 -7.82 -9.61
CA PHE A 10 11.64 -8.87 -10.22
C PHE A 10 12.37 -10.22 -10.37
N GLY A 11 13.66 -10.20 -10.74
CA GLY A 11 14.47 -11.42 -10.81
C GLY A 11 14.61 -12.11 -9.44
N ALA A 12 14.88 -11.35 -8.38
CA ALA A 12 14.95 -11.85 -7.01
C ALA A 12 13.59 -12.38 -6.55
N SER A 13 12.51 -11.66 -6.84
CA SER A 13 11.11 -12.06 -6.58
C SER A 13 10.80 -13.43 -7.18
N VAL A 14 11.19 -13.69 -8.43
CA VAL A 14 11.02 -14.99 -9.09
C VAL A 14 11.92 -16.06 -8.47
N PHE A 15 13.17 -15.73 -8.14
CA PHE A 15 14.13 -16.68 -7.56
C PHE A 15 13.64 -17.22 -6.20
N VAL A 16 13.32 -16.34 -5.24
CA VAL A 16 13.01 -16.71 -3.85
C VAL A 16 11.60 -17.27 -3.64
N THR A 17 10.70 -17.07 -4.60
CA THR A 17 9.33 -17.58 -4.47
C THR A 17 9.35 -19.11 -4.35
N ARG A 18 8.59 -19.67 -3.39
CA ARG A 18 8.51 -21.13 -3.18
C ARG A 18 8.07 -21.87 -4.44
N LYS A 19 8.39 -23.18 -4.53
CA LYS A 19 7.81 -24.07 -5.55
C LYS A 19 6.28 -24.03 -5.50
N GLY A 20 5.62 -23.90 -6.66
CA GLY A 20 4.16 -23.73 -6.75
C GLY A 20 3.65 -22.37 -6.28
N GLY A 21 4.55 -21.42 -5.98
CA GLY A 21 4.19 -20.11 -5.45
C GLY A 21 3.78 -19.10 -6.51
N THR A 22 3.16 -18.00 -6.06
CA THR A 22 2.69 -16.92 -6.91
C THR A 22 3.45 -15.64 -6.63
N ILE A 23 3.87 -14.98 -7.70
CA ILE A 23 4.33 -13.60 -7.74
C ILE A 23 3.16 -12.77 -8.28
N VAL A 24 2.56 -11.91 -7.46
CA VAL A 24 1.49 -11.00 -7.90
C VAL A 24 2.12 -9.63 -8.08
N THR A 25 1.91 -9.00 -9.24
CA THR A 25 2.49 -7.68 -9.57
C THR A 25 1.41 -6.67 -9.96
N CYS A 26 1.52 -5.43 -9.48
CA CYS A 26 0.59 -4.35 -9.81
C CYS A 26 1.24 -3.03 -10.25
N ALA A 27 2.56 -2.93 -10.16
CA ALA A 27 3.32 -1.73 -10.52
C ALA A 27 4.76 -2.07 -10.89
N SER A 28 5.54 -1.04 -11.25
CA SER A 28 6.94 -1.19 -11.67
C SER A 28 7.73 0.09 -11.41
N THR A 29 7.83 0.51 -10.15
CA THR A 29 8.44 1.78 -9.73
C THR A 29 9.86 2.02 -10.26
N SER A 30 10.70 0.98 -10.30
CA SER A 30 12.09 1.04 -10.77
C SER A 30 12.26 0.78 -12.29
N GLY A 31 11.17 0.47 -13.00
CA GLY A 31 11.17 0.22 -14.44
C GLY A 31 10.26 -0.95 -14.85
N PHE A 32 9.56 -0.78 -15.98
CA PHE A 32 8.55 -1.75 -16.49
C PHE A 32 9.13 -2.88 -17.35
N MET A 33 10.39 -2.77 -17.81
CA MET A 33 11.07 -3.85 -18.50
C MET A 33 11.62 -4.85 -17.48
N HIS A 34 10.88 -5.92 -17.25
CA HIS A 34 11.28 -6.98 -16.30
C HIS A 34 12.15 -8.03 -16.98
N GLU A 35 13.17 -8.47 -16.28
CA GLU A 35 14.02 -9.59 -16.68
C GLU A 35 14.11 -10.57 -15.50
N TYR A 36 13.97 -11.86 -15.78
CA TYR A 36 14.09 -12.91 -14.79
C TYR A 36 14.54 -14.21 -15.46
N ASP A 37 15.13 -15.09 -14.66
CA ASP A 37 15.51 -16.42 -15.13
C ASP A 37 14.30 -17.36 -15.11
N ASN A 38 13.77 -17.63 -16.31
CA ASN A 38 12.57 -18.43 -16.52
C ASN A 38 12.71 -19.88 -15.99
N ARG A 39 13.93 -20.40 -15.80
CA ARG A 39 14.16 -21.76 -15.25
C ARG A 39 13.53 -21.90 -13.87
N TYR A 40 13.67 -20.88 -13.02
CA TYR A 40 13.05 -20.89 -11.68
C TYR A 40 11.53 -20.86 -11.75
N LEU A 41 10.95 -20.29 -12.80
CA LEU A 41 9.51 -20.25 -12.98
C LEU A 41 8.98 -21.65 -13.37
N TRP A 42 9.44 -22.21 -14.50
CA TRP A 42 8.84 -23.44 -15.03
C TRP A 42 9.26 -24.69 -14.24
N MET A 43 10.51 -24.82 -13.82
CA MET A 43 10.98 -26.02 -13.10
C MET A 43 10.36 -26.12 -11.70
N SER A 44 9.97 -24.98 -11.13
CA SER A 44 9.33 -24.91 -9.83
C SER A 44 7.83 -24.61 -9.90
N LEU A 45 7.21 -24.67 -11.09
CA LEU A 45 5.77 -24.51 -11.28
C LEU A 45 5.20 -23.23 -10.64
N LYS A 46 5.95 -22.12 -10.72
CA LYS A 46 5.53 -20.83 -10.17
C LYS A 46 4.61 -20.12 -11.15
N SER A 47 3.83 -19.16 -10.67
CA SER A 47 3.00 -18.28 -11.50
C SER A 47 3.31 -16.80 -11.28
N ILE A 48 3.21 -16.01 -12.35
CA ILE A 48 3.23 -14.55 -12.30
C ILE A 48 1.81 -14.08 -12.67
N VAL A 49 1.18 -13.29 -11.80
CA VAL A 49 -0.18 -12.79 -11.98
C VAL A 49 -0.16 -11.27 -11.98
N GLY A 50 -0.60 -10.67 -13.08
CA GLY A 50 -0.86 -9.24 -13.14
C GLY A 50 -2.14 -8.88 -12.39
N SER A 51 -2.10 -7.82 -11.59
CA SER A 51 -3.25 -7.27 -10.88
C SER A 51 -3.30 -5.76 -11.12
N HIS A 52 -4.48 -5.19 -11.31
CA HIS A 52 -4.62 -3.75 -11.48
C HIS A 52 -5.82 -3.24 -10.70
N PHE A 53 -5.54 -2.40 -9.71
CA PHE A 53 -6.53 -1.84 -8.79
C PHE A 53 -7.43 -2.93 -8.18
N ALA A 54 -8.72 -2.62 -8.02
CA ALA A 54 -9.75 -3.50 -7.52
C ALA A 54 -11.07 -3.17 -8.21
N ASN A 55 -11.91 -4.18 -8.47
CA ASN A 55 -13.29 -3.92 -8.84
C ASN A 55 -14.10 -3.41 -7.63
N TYR A 56 -15.32 -2.95 -7.87
CA TYR A 56 -16.13 -2.34 -6.81
C TYR A 56 -16.44 -3.29 -5.64
N ARG A 57 -16.63 -4.58 -5.93
CA ARG A 57 -16.88 -5.59 -4.89
C ARG A 57 -15.67 -5.74 -3.97
N GLU A 58 -14.48 -5.88 -4.55
CA GLU A 58 -13.23 -5.99 -3.80
C GLU A 58 -12.95 -4.72 -2.98
N ALA A 59 -13.18 -3.54 -3.56
CA ALA A 59 -13.06 -2.27 -2.86
C ALA A 59 -14.01 -2.18 -1.66
N TRP A 60 -15.26 -2.63 -1.82
CA TRP A 60 -16.23 -2.70 -0.72
C TRP A 60 -15.80 -3.69 0.36
N GLU A 61 -15.34 -4.88 -0.02
CA GLU A 61 -14.86 -5.90 0.92
C GLU A 61 -13.65 -5.39 1.72
N ALA A 62 -12.70 -4.72 1.07
CA ALA A 62 -11.56 -4.08 1.72
C ALA A 62 -12.00 -2.99 2.72
N ASN A 63 -12.90 -2.09 2.31
CA ASN A 63 -13.43 -1.04 3.20
C ASN A 63 -14.23 -1.65 4.38
N ARG A 64 -14.95 -2.75 4.16
CA ARG A 64 -15.66 -3.46 5.22
C ARG A 64 -14.71 -4.03 6.27
N LEU A 65 -13.52 -4.50 5.88
CA LEU A 65 -12.50 -4.94 6.85
C LEU A 65 -11.96 -3.77 7.68
N VAL A 66 -11.82 -2.58 7.08
CA VAL A 66 -11.48 -1.35 7.81
C VAL A 66 -12.57 -0.95 8.79
N ALA A 67 -13.84 -0.92 8.36
CA ALA A 67 -14.99 -0.59 9.20
C ALA A 67 -15.15 -1.56 10.40
N ARG A 68 -14.77 -2.82 10.23
CA ARG A 68 -14.74 -3.84 11.30
C ARG A 68 -13.52 -3.72 12.23
N GLY A 69 -12.59 -2.82 11.95
CA GLY A 69 -11.36 -2.64 12.71
C GLY A 69 -10.37 -3.80 12.57
N LEU A 70 -10.39 -4.53 11.46
CA LEU A 70 -9.44 -5.61 11.14
C LEU A 70 -8.24 -5.12 10.31
N ILE A 71 -8.44 -4.04 9.56
CA ILE A 71 -7.41 -3.32 8.81
C ILE A 71 -7.41 -1.88 9.34
N HIS A 72 -6.24 -1.29 9.57
CA HIS A 72 -6.10 0.06 10.11
C HIS A 72 -5.45 0.99 9.07
N PRO A 73 -5.80 2.29 9.06
CA PRO A 73 -5.14 3.26 8.22
C PRO A 73 -3.67 3.41 8.62
N THR A 74 -2.84 3.86 7.67
CA THR A 74 -1.39 4.00 7.85
C THR A 74 -0.94 5.43 7.55
N LEU A 75 -1.73 6.40 8.01
CA LEU A 75 -1.50 7.83 7.80
C LEU A 75 -0.30 8.29 8.66
N SER A 76 0.69 8.92 8.03
CA SER A 76 1.90 9.39 8.71
C SER A 76 1.93 10.90 8.90
N LYS A 77 1.58 11.66 7.85
CA LYS A 77 1.55 13.12 7.85
C LYS A 77 0.30 13.65 7.17
N VAL A 78 -0.19 14.80 7.62
CA VAL A 78 -1.32 15.52 7.03
C VAL A 78 -0.86 16.93 6.65
N TYR A 79 -1.32 17.39 5.50
CA TYR A 79 -1.06 18.73 4.96
C TYR A 79 -2.38 19.51 4.80
N PRO A 80 -2.36 20.85 4.90
CA PRO A 80 -3.47 21.68 4.43
C PRO A 80 -3.57 21.61 2.89
N LEU A 81 -4.73 21.97 2.33
CA LEU A 81 -5.01 21.86 0.89
C LEU A 81 -3.99 22.64 0.05
N GLU A 82 -3.61 23.82 0.53
CA GLU A 82 -2.66 24.74 -0.09
C GLU A 82 -1.25 24.13 -0.25
N GLU A 83 -0.91 23.15 0.60
CA GLU A 83 0.39 22.47 0.61
C GLU A 83 0.37 21.12 -0.13
N THR A 84 -0.65 20.85 -0.94
CA THR A 84 -0.73 19.61 -1.75
C THR A 84 0.52 19.40 -2.63
N GLY A 85 1.13 20.48 -3.13
CA GLY A 85 2.38 20.40 -3.89
C GLY A 85 3.55 19.85 -3.06
N GLN A 86 3.67 20.29 -1.80
CA GLN A 86 4.68 19.77 -0.86
C GLN A 86 4.39 18.31 -0.49
N ALA A 87 3.12 17.98 -0.25
CA ALA A 87 2.69 16.60 0.01
C ALA A 87 3.12 15.65 -1.13
N ALA A 88 2.90 16.05 -2.38
CA ALA A 88 3.32 15.27 -3.55
C ALA A 88 4.86 15.16 -3.66
N PHE A 89 5.59 16.25 -3.36
CA PHE A 89 7.06 16.25 -3.38
C PHE A 89 7.66 15.32 -2.33
N ASP A 90 7.12 15.29 -1.11
CA ASP A 90 7.54 14.38 -0.05
C ASP A 90 7.34 12.91 -0.44
N VAL A 91 6.23 12.61 -1.12
CA VAL A 91 5.98 11.27 -1.67
C VAL A 91 7.02 10.92 -2.73
N HIS A 92 7.26 11.84 -3.67
CA HIS A 92 8.24 11.65 -4.73
C HIS A 92 9.67 11.43 -4.20
N ARG A 93 10.03 12.11 -3.10
CA ARG A 93 11.35 11.98 -2.45
C ARG A 93 11.44 10.83 -1.44
N ASN A 94 10.39 10.03 -1.28
CA ASN A 94 10.32 8.99 -0.24
C ASN A 94 10.60 9.53 1.18
N ALA A 95 10.19 10.78 1.47
CA ALA A 95 10.50 11.48 2.72
C ALA A 95 9.52 11.15 3.88
N HIS A 96 8.79 10.04 3.77
CA HIS A 96 7.76 9.64 4.73
C HIS A 96 7.68 8.11 4.81
N GLN A 97 7.26 7.58 5.96
CA GLN A 97 6.92 6.16 6.11
C GLN A 97 5.41 6.04 6.38
N GLY A 98 4.63 5.69 5.36
CA GLY A 98 3.17 5.54 5.47
C GLY A 98 2.43 6.19 4.31
N LYS A 99 1.31 6.85 4.61
CA LYS A 99 0.51 7.62 3.65
C LYS A 99 0.53 9.09 4.05
N VAL A 100 0.55 9.97 3.07
CA VAL A 100 0.33 11.41 3.26
C VAL A 100 -1.14 11.74 2.99
N GLY A 101 -1.78 12.44 3.91
CA GLY A 101 -3.16 12.94 3.77
C GLY A 101 -3.19 14.45 3.51
N VAL A 102 -4.29 14.94 2.98
CA VAL A 102 -4.53 16.36 2.72
C VAL A 102 -5.90 16.74 3.30
N LEU A 103 -5.94 17.78 4.12
CA LEU A 103 -7.18 18.42 4.55
C LEU A 103 -7.78 19.16 3.36
N CYS A 104 -9.04 18.90 3.04
CA CYS A 104 -9.79 19.65 2.04
C CYS A 104 -10.72 20.64 2.73
N LEU A 105 -11.99 20.27 2.93
CA LEU A 105 -12.96 21.10 3.67
C LEU A 105 -12.85 20.97 5.19
N ALA A 106 -12.13 19.96 5.70
CA ALA A 106 -11.92 19.79 7.12
C ALA A 106 -10.92 20.86 7.61
N PRO A 107 -11.27 21.69 8.61
CA PRO A 107 -10.39 22.77 9.07
C PRO A 107 -9.20 22.28 9.88
N GLU A 108 -9.28 21.08 10.47
CA GLU A 108 -8.24 20.49 11.31
C GLU A 108 -8.29 18.95 11.30
N GLU A 109 -7.24 18.32 11.81
CA GLU A 109 -7.19 16.88 12.02
C GLU A 109 -8.11 16.43 13.17
N GLY A 110 -8.44 15.14 13.22
CA GLY A 110 -9.16 14.53 14.36
C GLY A 110 -10.68 14.61 14.29
N LEU A 111 -11.24 15.29 13.28
CA LEU A 111 -12.69 15.38 13.06
C LEU A 111 -13.28 14.11 12.39
N GLY A 112 -14.60 13.94 12.52
CA GLY A 112 -15.39 12.97 11.73
C GLY A 112 -15.66 11.61 12.40
N VAL A 113 -15.12 11.36 13.59
CA VAL A 113 -15.38 10.13 14.34
C VAL A 113 -16.80 10.16 14.93
N ARG A 114 -17.53 9.05 14.78
CA ARG A 114 -18.89 8.87 15.34
C ARG A 114 -19.01 7.67 16.29
N ASP A 115 -18.01 6.80 16.30
CA ASP A 115 -17.89 5.66 17.20
C ASP A 115 -16.53 5.75 17.91
N GLU A 116 -16.53 6.51 19.01
CA GLU A 116 -15.33 6.74 19.82
C GLU A 116 -14.87 5.47 20.54
N GLN A 117 -15.79 4.58 20.90
CA GLN A 117 -15.46 3.35 21.62
C GLN A 117 -14.64 2.40 20.75
N THR A 118 -15.07 2.18 19.51
CA THR A 118 -14.32 1.36 18.55
C THR A 118 -12.97 1.99 18.22
N ARG A 119 -12.92 3.32 18.05
CA ARG A 119 -11.68 4.05 17.81
C ARG A 119 -10.70 3.89 18.96
N ALA A 120 -11.14 4.10 20.21
CA ALA A 120 -10.30 4.02 21.40
C ALA A 120 -9.63 2.65 21.53
N ARG A 121 -10.37 1.57 21.25
CA ARG A 121 -9.83 0.19 21.27
C ARG A 121 -8.66 -0.03 20.30
N HIS A 122 -8.68 0.66 19.16
CA HIS A 122 -7.72 0.46 18.06
C HIS A 122 -6.72 1.60 17.89
N LEU A 123 -6.71 2.57 18.82
CA LEU A 123 -5.99 3.84 18.67
C LEU A 123 -4.48 3.65 18.40
N THR A 124 -3.84 2.74 19.12
CA THR A 124 -2.41 2.41 18.94
C THR A 124 -2.12 1.89 17.54
N ALA A 125 -3.01 1.05 16.98
CA ALA A 125 -2.83 0.52 15.63
C ALA A 125 -3.12 1.57 14.55
N ILE A 126 -4.10 2.45 14.78
CA ILE A 126 -4.45 3.58 13.89
C ILE A 126 -3.28 4.57 13.79
N ASN A 127 -2.60 4.86 14.90
CA ASN A 127 -1.51 5.85 14.95
C ASN A 127 -0.12 5.27 14.71
N ARG A 128 -0.01 4.01 14.29
CA ARG A 128 1.29 3.30 14.15
C ARG A 128 2.31 4.01 13.26
N PHE A 129 1.86 4.77 12.27
CA PHE A 129 2.72 5.45 11.30
C PHE A 129 2.93 6.93 11.61
N ARG A 130 2.40 7.46 12.72
CA ARG A 130 2.60 8.86 13.11
C ARG A 130 4.00 9.03 13.71
N GLY A 131 4.71 10.07 13.26
CA GLY A 131 6.02 10.46 13.81
C GLY A 131 7.19 9.55 13.41
N VAL A 132 7.06 8.80 12.30
CA VAL A 132 8.07 7.91 11.73
C VAL A 132 8.55 8.43 10.38
#